data_AF-A0A653TPZ3-F1
#
_entry.id   AF-A0A653TPZ3-F1
#
_cell.length_a   1.000
_cell.length_b   1.000
_cell.length_c   1.000
_cell.angle_alpha   90.00
_cell.angle_beta   90.00
_cell.angle_gamma   90.00
#
_symmetry.space_group_name_H-M   'P 1'
#
loop_
_entity.id
_entity.type
_entity.pdbx_description
1 polymer ?
#
loop_
_entity_poly.entity_id
_entity_poly.type
_entity_poly.pdbx_seq_one_letter_code
_entity_poly.pdbx_strand_id
1 'polypeptide(L)'
;MVELSFGLLVLLGCVIALKPIVSKTDRPNFRYIPVATLLFGAMIFLVLAIGVGGKMGIAYGVVSIAYFIACFGAYMYVHTRTS
;
A
#
# COMPACT_ATOMS: atom_id res chain seq x y z
N MET A 1 7.03 3.48 -18.99
CA MET A 1 6.41 2.14 -18.80
C MET A 1 7.15 1.32 -17.76
N VAL A 2 8.48 1.16 -17.86
CA VAL A 2 9.30 0.38 -16.89
C VAL A 2 9.09 0.78 -15.42
N GLU A 3 8.99 2.08 -15.12
CA GLU A 3 8.81 2.55 -13.73
C GLU A 3 7.42 2.24 -13.15
N LEU A 4 6.38 2.23 -13.99
CA LEU A 4 5.02 1.87 -13.57
C LEU A 4 4.94 0.37 -13.26
N SER A 5 5.60 -0.44 -14.08
CA SER A 5 5.75 -1.89 -13.90
C SER A 5 6.48 -2.22 -12.61
N PHE A 6 7.51 -1.44 -12.26
CA PHE A 6 8.26 -1.59 -11.02
C PHE A 6 7.39 -1.27 -9.79
N GLY A 7 6.61 -0.18 -9.83
CA GLY A 7 5.66 0.15 -8.76
C GLY A 7 4.62 -0.95 -8.52
N LEU A 8 4.10 -1.55 -9.59
CA LEU A 8 3.17 -2.68 -9.52
C LEU A 8 3.81 -3.94 -8.92
N LEU A 9 5.05 -4.27 -9.27
CA LEU A 9 5.78 -5.40 -8.71
C LEU A 9 6.08 -5.22 -7.22
N VAL A 10 6.45 -4.01 -6.81
CA VAL A 10 6.64 -3.67 -5.39
C VAL A 10 5.32 -3.80 -4.63
N LEU A 11 4.21 -3.34 -5.22
CA LEU A 11 2.87 -3.45 -4.63
C LEU A 11 2.47 -4.91 -4.44
N LEU A 12 2.69 -5.75 -5.45
CA LEU A 12 2.43 -7.19 -5.37
C LEU A 12 3.29 -7.85 -4.28
N GLY A 13 4.58 -7.50 -4.22
CA GLY A 13 5.50 -7.98 -3.19
C GLY A 13 5.07 -7.59 -1.77
N CYS A 14 4.68 -6.34 -1.55
CA CYS A 14 4.16 -5.87 -0.26
C CYS A 14 2.88 -6.59 0.14
N VAL A 15 1.91 -6.75 -0.77
CA VAL A 15 0.65 -7.44 -0.48
C VAL A 15 0.88 -8.92 -0.13
N ILE A 16 1.75 -9.61 -0.87
CA ILE A 16 2.11 -11.01 -0.59
C ILE A 16 2.82 -11.12 0.76
N ALA A 17 3.75 -10.21 1.07
CA ALA A 17 4.46 -10.20 2.34
C ALA A 17 3.54 -9.87 3.53
N LEU A 18 2.49 -9.07 3.32
CA LEU A 18 1.51 -8.73 4.36
C LEU A 18 0.67 -9.92 4.81
N LYS A 19 0.31 -10.81 3.88
CA LYS A 19 -0.59 -11.94 4.12
C LYS A 19 -0.14 -12.84 5.29
N PRO A 20 1.11 -13.33 5.36
CA PRO A 20 1.59 -14.15 6.48
C PRO A 20 1.77 -13.34 7.78
N ILE A 21 2.11 -12.06 7.71
CA ILE A 21 2.30 -11.21 8.89
C ILE A 21 0.96 -10.97 9.58
N VAL A 22 -0.07 -10.63 8.80
CA VAL A 22 -1.43 -10.43 9.30
C VAL A 22 -2.01 -11.73 9.85
N SER A 23 -1.79 -12.87 9.18
CA SER A 23 -2.36 -14.15 9.61
C SER A 23 -1.70 -14.77 10.85
N LYS A 24 -0.43 -14.46 11.11
CA LYS A 24 0.34 -15.03 12.23
C LYS A 24 0.39 -14.13 13.47
N THR A 25 -0.14 -12.93 13.38
CA THR A 25 -0.12 -11.97 14.48
C THR A 25 -1.42 -12.06 15.26
N ASP A 26 -1.40 -12.50 16.52
CA ASP A 26 -2.59 -12.55 17.38
C ASP A 26 -2.84 -11.26 18.17
N ARG A 27 -1.85 -10.37 18.24
CA ARG A 27 -1.99 -9.09 18.94
C ARG A 27 -2.67 -8.06 18.05
N PRO A 28 -3.82 -7.49 18.46
CA PRO A 28 -4.61 -6.58 17.62
C PRO A 28 -3.78 -5.37 17.14
N ASN A 29 -2.93 -4.78 17.99
CA ASN A 29 -2.09 -3.64 17.63
C ASN A 29 -1.01 -3.96 16.58
N PHE A 30 -0.45 -5.17 16.59
CA PHE A 30 0.59 -5.56 15.63
C PHE A 30 0.00 -5.91 14.25
N ARG A 31 -1.30 -6.22 14.16
CA ARG A 31 -1.97 -6.47 12.87
C ARG A 31 -2.12 -5.19 12.02
N TYR A 32 -2.04 -4.00 12.63
CA TYR A 32 -2.15 -2.72 11.92
C TYR A 32 -0.79 -2.16 11.45
N ILE A 33 0.33 -2.66 11.96
CA ILE A 33 1.69 -2.25 11.52
C ILE A 33 1.88 -2.44 10.00
N PRO A 34 1.47 -3.57 9.40
CA PRO A 34 1.64 -3.77 7.96
C PRO A 34 0.74 -2.84 7.14
N VAL A 35 -0.44 -2.48 7.67
CA VAL A 35 -1.33 -1.46 7.09
C VAL A 35 -0.66 -0.08 7.12
N ALA A 36 -0.10 0.32 8.27
CA ALA A 36 0.65 1.57 8.37
C ALA A 36 1.83 1.64 7.38
N THR A 37 2.51 0.51 7.14
CA THR A 37 3.62 0.41 6.19
C THR A 37 3.15 0.61 4.74
N LEU A 38 1.99 0.05 4.36
CA LEU A 38 1.37 0.29 3.04
C LEU A 38 0.95 1.76 2.86
N LEU A 39 0.38 2.37 3.89
CA LEU A 39 0.02 3.79 3.91
C LEU A 39 1.24 4.70 3.68
N PHE A 40 2.37 4.36 4.30
CA PHE A 40 3.62 5.09 4.09
C PHE A 40 4.09 5.01 2.63
N GLY A 41 3.99 3.83 2.00
CA GLY A 41 4.25 3.67 0.57
C GLY A 41 3.35 4.55 -0.31
N ALA A 42 2.06 4.65 0.02
CA ALA A 42 1.10 5.52 -0.67
C ALA A 42 1.54 6.99 -0.63
N MET A 43 2.02 7.47 0.52
CA MET A 43 2.49 8.84 0.71
C MET A 43 3.73 9.15 -0.12
N ILE A 44 4.68 8.21 -0.24
CA ILE A 44 5.89 8.39 -1.07
C ILE A 44 5.49 8.63 -2.53
N PHE A 45 4.58 7.81 -3.07
CA PHE A 45 4.09 8.01 -4.45
C PHE A 45 3.31 9.31 -4.61
N LEU A 46 2.60 9.76 -3.58
CA LEU A 46 1.91 11.06 -3.61
C LEU A 46 2.91 12.22 -3.69
N VAL A 47 3.99 12.16 -2.90
CA VAL A 47 5.06 13.17 -2.94
C VAL A 47 5.75 13.17 -4.30
N LEU A 48 6.02 11.99 -4.88
CA LEU A 48 6.57 11.88 -6.24
C LEU A 48 5.60 12.41 -7.30
N ALA A 49 4.30 12.20 -7.13
CA ALA A 49 3.28 12.72 -8.03
C ALA A 49 3.31 14.25 -8.09
N ILE A 50 3.41 14.89 -6.93
CA ILE A 50 3.47 16.35 -6.80
C ILE A 50 4.83 16.88 -7.28
N GLY A 51 5.92 16.22 -6.90
CA GLY A 51 7.29 16.68 -7.19
C GLY A 51 7.70 16.57 -8.66
N VAL A 52 7.22 15.57 -9.39
CA VAL A 52 7.56 15.39 -10.82
C VAL A 52 6.63 16.19 -11.73
N GLY A 53 5.33 16.24 -11.42
CA GLY A 53 4.33 16.91 -12.26
C GLY A 53 4.17 16.28 -13.66
N GLY A 54 3.31 16.87 -14.48
CA GLY A 54 3.05 16.40 -15.85
C GLY A 54 2.52 14.96 -15.94
N LYS A 55 2.74 14.28 -17.07
CA LYS A 55 2.24 12.91 -17.30
C LYS A 55 2.79 11.88 -16.29
N MET A 56 4.04 12.04 -15.85
CA MET A 56 4.67 11.15 -14.88
C MET A 56 4.12 11.38 -13.47
N GLY A 57 3.86 12.63 -13.09
CA GLY A 57 3.20 12.97 -11.84
C GLY A 57 1.81 12.33 -11.72
N ILE A 58 1.02 12.38 -12.80
CA ILE A 58 -0.29 11.71 -12.86
C ILE A 58 -0.15 10.20 -12.64
N ALA A 59 0.85 9.57 -13.27
CA ALA A 59 1.11 8.15 -13.13
C ALA A 59 1.41 7.74 -11.67
N TYR A 60 2.28 8.50 -10.97
CA TYR A 60 2.53 8.26 -9.55
C TYR A 60 1.29 8.54 -8.68
N GLY A 61 0.47 9.53 -9.05
CA GLY A 61 -0.80 9.82 -8.36
C GLY A 61 -1.77 8.64 -8.44
N VAL A 62 -1.91 8.02 -9.62
CA VAL A 62 -2.72 6.81 -9.80
C VAL A 62 -2.20 5.65 -8.97
N VAL A 63 -0.87 5.47 -8.90
CA VAL A 63 -0.24 4.44 -8.05
C VAL A 63 -0.51 4.69 -6.56
N SER A 64 -0.42 5.96 -6.12
CA SER A 64 -0.74 6.34 -4.73
C SER A 64 -2.19 6.00 -4.37
N ILE A 65 -3.15 6.31 -5.26
CA ILE A 65 -4.57 5.97 -5.06
C ILE A 65 -4.76 4.45 -4.96
N ALA A 66 -4.12 3.68 -5.84
CA ALA A 66 -4.17 2.22 -5.78
C ALA A 66 -3.63 1.68 -4.45
N TYR A 67 -2.54 2.27 -3.94
CA TYR A 67 -1.99 1.96 -2.62
C TYR A 67 -2.99 2.27 -1.48
N PHE A 68 -3.65 3.43 -1.52
CA PHE A 68 -4.68 3.78 -0.53
C PHE A 68 -5.84 2.78 -0.52
N ILE A 69 -6.33 2.37 -1.68
CA ILE A 69 -7.42 1.38 -1.80
C ILE A 69 -6.98 0.01 -1.26
N ALA A 70 -5.79 -0.46 -1.64
CA ALA A 70 -5.25 -1.73 -1.13
C ALA A 70 -5.05 -1.71 0.39
N CYS A 71 -4.57 -0.58 0.92
CA CYS A 71 -4.36 -0.40 2.34
C CYS A 71 -5.68 -0.37 3.12
N PHE A 72 -6.70 0.32 2.60
CA PHE A 72 -8.05 0.32 3.16
C PHE A 72 -8.67 -1.07 3.13
N GLY A 73 -8.52 -1.82 2.02
CA GLY A 73 -8.98 -3.21 1.92
C GLY A 73 -8.30 -4.12 2.95
N ALA A 74 -6.99 -3.99 3.13
CA ALA A 74 -6.24 -4.73 4.14
C ALA A 74 -6.69 -4.36 5.57
N TYR A 75 -6.93 -3.07 5.84
CA TYR A 75 -7.49 -2.59 7.10
C TYR A 75 -8.86 -3.21 7.39
N MET A 76 -9.80 -3.14 6.43
CA MET A 76 -11.14 -3.70 6.59
C MET A 76 -11.11 -5.21 6.81
N TYR A 77 -10.24 -5.94 6.10
CA TYR A 77 -10.05 -7.38 6.30
C TYR A 77 -9.52 -7.71 7.70
N VAL A 78 -8.54 -6.95 8.19
CA VAL A 78 -8.03 -7.11 9.56
C VAL A 78 -9.13 -6.81 10.57
N HIS A 79 -9.83 -5.68 10.40
CA HIS A 79 -10.84 -5.19 11.33
C HIS A 79 -12.02 -6.17 11.45
N THR A 80 -12.54 -6.65 10.32
CA THR A 80 -13.66 -7.62 10.28
C THR A 80 -13.30 -9.00 10.83
N ARG A 81 -12.02 -9.39 10.84
CA ARG A 81 -11.55 -10.63 11.48
C ARG A 81 -11.26 -10.50 12.98
N THR A 82 -11.31 -9.28 13.52
CA THR A 82 -10.93 -9.01 14.91
C THR A 82 -12.13 -8.51 15.75
N SER A 83 -13.27 -8.19 15.12
CA SER A 83 -14.58 -8.04 15.78
C SER A 83 -15.31 -9.38 15.83
#